data_AF-A0ABD3NHF7-F1
#
_entry.id   AF-A0ABD3NHF7-F1
#
_cell.length_a   1.000
_cell.length_b   1.000
_cell.length_c   1.000
_cell.angle_alpha   90.00
_cell.angle_beta   90.00
_cell.angle_gamma   90.00
#
_symmetry.space_group_name_H-M   'P 1'
#
loop_
_entity.id
_entity.type
_entity.pdbx_description
1 polymer ?
#
loop_
_entity_poly.entity_id
_entity_poly.type
_entity_poly.pdbx_seq_one_letter_code
_entity_poly.pdbx_strand_id
1 'polypeptide(L)'
;MQSSIPSSSSHPHPPHLHHPSHRTSNIMTGSTQLTICFLLACLFSSSHAFTTPMTSRRVCTSYAPLQRHSLILRSSPQNQSFPTPKPPSVPPPRNLHPPTISAISTAILIRSQNKPDMPLRFIEDGKMEPWEITLTAGKIAQPAVENWRNSLPPSERDEEKLKEGMEVMAGRIVATVSRLEELEGELLRRCERASLSAQDMFLLGVPMEEVKSLQNTSDKERIEKAMAAIDAACLFDDKLRYNRAKAVFAMFLHELEGPGLKQNNVVLPCMEVDFLEGKEWKLLFGSVEKEAPRRGTASKEPVGDASPSPSNSQQQRNRPSLHPLAIEAIEESFRLRAQNSTTSPLRFIDSSTELYEVEYAAMKFADRFLQKHSKKPTADGFSWTDEELHTIGGRIVGVIMRMDDLEWEWNHRVTTSALGRIVPDDEWKRTLGLHPGSVEQECLLTLDLALIAEKEFAKRRAEIMYAMFLENIEGPAIKASGGKIVGGSLASDFIDDEKYLELMMPKTRPN
;
A
#
# COMPACT_ATOMS: atom_id res chain seq x y z
N MET A 1 33.23 41.11 73.08
CA MET A 1 32.58 42.43 72.94
C MET A 1 33.38 43.22 71.93
N GLN A 2 32.78 43.54 70.77
CA GLN A 2 33.37 44.33 69.66
C GLN A 2 34.68 43.69 69.09
N SER A 3 35.03 43.73 67.81
CA SER A 3 34.64 44.60 66.71
C SER A 3 35.08 43.98 65.36
N SER A 4 34.28 44.27 64.34
CA SER A 4 34.67 44.75 62.99
C SER A 4 35.39 43.84 61.96
N ILE A 5 34.57 43.46 60.96
CA ILE A 5 34.77 43.34 59.49
C ILE A 5 35.53 44.61 58.97
N PRO A 6 36.38 44.61 57.91
CA PRO A 6 35.99 44.21 56.54
C PRO A 6 37.05 43.74 55.51
N SER A 7 36.53 43.35 54.32
CA SER A 7 37.13 43.38 52.96
C SER A 7 38.24 42.35 52.65
N SER A 8 38.41 41.76 51.47
CA SER A 8 37.96 42.04 50.09
C SER A 8 38.16 40.81 49.17
N SER A 9 37.34 40.78 48.13
CA SER A 9 37.35 40.07 46.84
C SER A 9 38.67 39.54 46.25
N SER A 10 38.58 38.36 45.61
CA SER A 10 39.05 38.13 44.22
C SER A 10 38.37 36.89 43.61
N HIS A 11 37.50 37.11 42.61
CA HIS A 11 36.97 36.06 41.73
C HIS A 11 37.91 35.86 40.51
N PRO A 12 38.12 34.62 40.04
CA PRO A 12 38.62 34.36 38.70
C PRO A 12 37.47 34.05 37.71
N HIS A 13 37.62 34.58 36.50
CA HIS A 13 36.78 34.33 35.31
C HIS A 13 36.78 32.85 34.88
N PRO A 14 35.67 32.33 34.33
CA PRO A 14 35.68 31.14 33.50
C PRO A 14 35.80 31.48 31.99
N PRO A 15 36.30 30.54 31.16
CA PRO A 15 36.68 30.79 29.78
C PRO A 15 35.51 30.74 28.79
N HIS A 16 35.68 31.47 27.69
CA HIS A 16 34.84 31.51 26.50
C HIS A 16 34.72 30.13 25.83
N LEU A 17 33.48 29.66 25.68
CA LEU A 17 33.11 28.58 24.77
C LEU A 17 32.51 29.19 23.49
N HIS A 18 33.20 28.94 22.37
CA HIS A 18 32.71 29.19 21.03
C HIS A 18 31.49 28.31 20.73
N HIS A 19 30.34 28.93 20.46
CA HIS A 19 29.19 28.27 19.84
C HIS A 19 29.45 28.09 18.34
N PRO A 20 29.43 26.85 17.80
CA PRO A 20 29.24 26.66 16.38
C PRO A 20 27.75 26.82 16.05
N SER A 21 27.49 27.61 15.00
CA SER A 21 26.21 27.77 14.33
C SER A 21 25.63 26.40 13.93
N HIS A 22 24.50 26.02 14.50
CA HIS A 22 23.70 24.90 14.01
C HIS A 22 23.12 25.28 12.64
N ARG A 23 23.68 24.68 11.58
CA ARG A 23 23.01 24.51 10.30
C ARG A 23 21.84 23.55 10.54
N THR A 24 20.62 24.07 10.51
CA THR A 24 19.40 23.26 10.38
C THR A 24 19.42 22.62 8.98
N SER A 25 19.85 21.37 8.91
CA SER A 25 19.62 20.52 7.74
C SER A 25 18.15 20.11 7.72
N ASN A 26 17.44 20.55 6.69
CA ASN A 26 16.13 20.03 6.30
C ASN A 26 16.20 18.50 6.16
N ILE A 27 15.56 17.78 7.07
CA ILE A 27 15.29 16.34 6.96
C ILE A 27 13.79 16.19 7.23
N MET A 28 12.95 16.23 6.19
CA MET A 28 11.58 15.70 6.21
C MET A 28 11.03 15.69 4.77
N THR A 29 11.32 14.64 3.99
CA THR A 29 10.59 14.32 2.74
C THR A 29 10.60 12.84 2.32
N GLY A 30 11.13 11.89 3.11
CA GLY A 30 11.34 10.50 2.66
C GLY A 30 10.25 9.46 2.96
N SER A 31 9.27 9.75 3.83
CA SER A 31 8.40 8.73 4.44
C SER A 31 7.08 8.47 3.68
N THR A 32 6.73 9.29 2.69
CA THR A 32 5.42 9.28 2.03
C THR A 32 5.31 8.34 0.82
N GLN A 33 6.43 7.80 0.30
CA GLN A 33 6.45 6.95 -0.90
C GLN A 33 6.22 5.44 -0.63
N LEU A 34 6.68 4.88 0.49
CA LEU A 34 6.41 3.48 0.89
C LEU A 34 4.92 3.19 1.11
N THR A 35 4.15 4.23 1.42
CA THR A 35 2.71 4.19 1.71
C THR A 35 1.85 3.99 0.45
N ILE A 36 2.36 4.35 -0.74
CA ILE A 36 1.69 4.08 -2.03
C ILE A 36 1.83 2.59 -2.42
N CYS A 37 2.92 1.94 -2.01
CA CYS A 37 3.14 0.50 -2.26
C CYS A 37 2.23 -0.42 -1.42
N PHE A 38 1.73 0.05 -0.27
CA PHE A 38 0.77 -0.68 0.56
C PHE A 38 -0.69 -0.51 0.07
N LEU A 39 -1.03 0.66 -0.49
CA LEU A 39 -2.37 0.93 -1.04
C LEU A 39 -2.72 0.08 -2.28
N LEU A 40 -1.72 -0.41 -3.03
CA LEU A 40 -1.91 -1.42 -4.09
C LEU A 40 -2.05 -2.86 -3.55
N ALA A 41 -1.59 -3.14 -2.32
CA ALA A 41 -1.85 -4.42 -1.67
C ALA A 41 -3.34 -4.57 -1.27
N CYS A 42 -4.01 -3.45 -0.93
CA CYS A 42 -5.44 -3.42 -0.56
C CYS A 42 -6.41 -3.41 -1.75
N LEU A 43 -6.00 -3.04 -2.97
CA LEU A 43 -6.85 -3.19 -4.16
C LEU A 43 -7.00 -4.67 -4.59
N PHE A 44 -6.18 -5.58 -4.05
CA PHE A 44 -6.18 -7.02 -4.31
C PHE A 44 -6.80 -7.86 -3.18
N SER A 45 -7.85 -7.35 -2.53
CA SER A 45 -8.94 -8.17 -1.97
C SER A 45 -9.70 -8.99 -3.05
N SER A 46 -9.10 -9.25 -4.21
CA SER A 46 -9.64 -10.10 -5.27
C SER A 46 -9.81 -11.57 -4.84
N SER A 47 -9.47 -11.94 -3.60
CA SER A 47 -9.69 -13.27 -3.04
C SER A 47 -10.70 -13.27 -1.87
N HIS A 48 -11.93 -12.85 -2.13
CA HIS A 48 -13.08 -13.54 -1.54
C HIS A 48 -13.36 -14.90 -2.22
N ALA A 49 -12.41 -15.42 -3.00
CA ALA A 49 -12.40 -16.79 -3.49
C ALA A 49 -11.60 -17.67 -2.53
N PHE A 50 -12.10 -17.89 -1.31
CA PHE A 50 -12.01 -19.12 -0.48
C PHE A 50 -12.42 -18.83 0.98
N THR A 51 -13.64 -18.32 1.19
CA THR A 51 -14.28 -18.39 2.51
C THR A 51 -15.67 -19.01 2.35
N THR A 52 -15.71 -20.32 2.20
CA THR A 52 -16.80 -21.10 2.79
C THR A 52 -16.60 -21.12 4.30
N PRO A 53 -17.62 -20.86 5.13
CA PRO A 53 -17.47 -20.94 6.58
C PRO A 53 -17.26 -22.40 6.98
N MET A 54 -16.07 -22.69 7.50
CA MET A 54 -15.74 -23.94 8.20
C MET A 54 -16.48 -23.99 9.55
N THR A 55 -17.78 -24.28 9.49
CA THR A 55 -18.55 -24.80 10.61
C THR A 55 -19.47 -25.90 10.10
N SER A 56 -18.99 -27.15 10.09
CA SER A 56 -19.70 -28.31 10.66
C SER A 56 -18.94 -29.59 10.37
N ARG A 57 -18.58 -30.32 11.44
CA ARG A 57 -17.98 -31.65 11.41
C ARG A 57 -18.99 -32.68 10.88
N ARG A 58 -18.46 -33.65 10.13
CA ARG A 58 -19.13 -34.78 9.45
C ARG A 58 -20.12 -35.57 10.33
N VAL A 59 -21.22 -36.02 9.71
CA VAL A 59 -21.76 -37.38 9.90
C VAL A 59 -22.13 -37.95 8.52
N CYS A 60 -21.56 -39.12 8.20
CA CYS A 60 -21.81 -39.90 6.98
C CYS A 60 -23.07 -40.76 7.10
N THR A 61 -23.85 -40.88 6.02
CA THR A 61 -24.57 -42.09 5.53
C THR A 61 -25.15 -41.74 4.13
N SER A 62 -24.65 -42.24 3.01
CA SER A 62 -24.79 -43.58 2.36
C SER A 62 -25.91 -43.66 1.29
N TYR A 63 -25.54 -44.27 0.14
CA TYR A 63 -26.32 -44.91 -0.95
C TYR A 63 -27.15 -44.11 -1.99
N ALA A 64 -26.55 -43.94 -3.18
CA ALA A 64 -26.88 -44.57 -4.49
C ALA A 64 -28.21 -44.25 -5.25
N PRO A 65 -28.38 -44.65 -6.54
CA PRO A 65 -28.60 -43.74 -7.68
C PRO A 65 -29.87 -44.07 -8.54
N LEU A 66 -30.13 -43.35 -9.64
CA LEU A 66 -30.85 -43.76 -10.89
C LEU A 66 -31.21 -42.50 -11.72
N GLN A 67 -30.66 -42.29 -12.93
CA GLN A 67 -31.10 -42.75 -14.27
C GLN A 67 -32.23 -41.96 -14.97
N ARG A 68 -31.86 -41.45 -16.16
CA ARG A 68 -32.47 -41.67 -17.50
C ARG A 68 -33.47 -40.68 -18.13
N HIS A 69 -33.10 -40.37 -19.39
CA HIS A 69 -33.89 -40.10 -20.62
C HIS A 69 -34.67 -38.78 -20.69
N SER A 70 -34.74 -38.07 -21.83
CA SER A 70 -34.86 -38.55 -23.22
C SER A 70 -34.46 -37.50 -24.27
N LEU A 71 -33.98 -38.01 -25.41
CA LEU A 71 -33.85 -37.38 -26.73
C LEU A 71 -35.23 -37.10 -27.36
N ILE A 72 -35.40 -35.98 -28.09
CA ILE A 72 -36.23 -35.92 -29.32
C ILE A 72 -35.56 -35.06 -30.41
N LEU A 73 -35.73 -35.56 -31.63
CA LEU A 73 -35.18 -35.26 -32.95
C LEU A 73 -35.55 -33.90 -33.59
N ARG A 74 -34.57 -33.38 -34.35
CA ARG A 74 -34.60 -32.81 -35.72
C ARG A 74 -35.88 -32.12 -36.25
N SER A 75 -35.69 -30.88 -36.70
CA SER A 75 -35.98 -30.45 -38.09
C SER A 75 -35.35 -29.09 -38.42
N SER A 76 -34.43 -29.07 -39.40
CA SER A 76 -34.16 -27.93 -40.31
C SER A 76 -35.12 -28.08 -41.50
N PRO A 77 -35.55 -27.02 -42.25
CA PRO A 77 -34.67 -25.97 -42.77
C PRO A 77 -35.29 -24.55 -42.93
N GLN A 78 -34.46 -23.52 -43.12
CA GLN A 78 -34.51 -22.59 -44.27
C GLN A 78 -33.62 -21.36 -44.04
N ASN A 79 -32.80 -21.07 -45.06
CA ASN A 79 -32.06 -19.83 -45.24
C ASN A 79 -33.00 -18.61 -45.30
N GLN A 80 -32.89 -17.71 -44.32
CA GLN A 80 -33.18 -16.29 -44.50
C GLN A 80 -32.05 -15.51 -43.82
N SER A 81 -31.33 -14.73 -44.62
CA SER A 81 -30.30 -13.80 -44.14
C SER A 81 -30.99 -12.65 -43.42
N PHE A 82 -31.12 -12.76 -42.09
CA PHE A 82 -31.49 -11.65 -41.23
C PHE A 82 -30.30 -10.71 -41.06
N PRO A 83 -30.52 -9.38 -41.04
CA PRO A 83 -29.48 -8.45 -40.63
C PRO A 83 -29.04 -8.81 -39.21
N THR A 84 -27.74 -9.01 -39.02
CA THR A 84 -27.13 -9.25 -37.72
C THR A 84 -27.62 -8.16 -36.76
N PRO A 85 -28.35 -8.50 -35.68
CA PRO A 85 -28.68 -7.50 -34.67
C PRO A 85 -27.35 -6.94 -34.14
N LYS A 86 -27.20 -5.61 -34.23
CA LYS A 86 -26.12 -4.91 -33.54
C LYS A 86 -26.10 -5.46 -32.10
N PRO A 87 -24.93 -5.88 -31.58
CA PRO A 87 -24.83 -6.29 -30.19
C PRO A 87 -25.45 -5.17 -29.34
N PRO A 88 -26.28 -5.51 -28.33
CA PRO A 88 -26.87 -4.51 -27.46
C PRO A 88 -25.74 -3.61 -26.97
N SER A 89 -25.86 -2.31 -27.25
CA SER A 89 -24.88 -1.32 -26.84
C SER A 89 -24.69 -1.48 -25.33
N VAL A 90 -23.49 -1.86 -24.92
CA VAL A 90 -23.11 -1.93 -23.50
C VAL A 90 -23.50 -0.58 -22.90
N PRO A 91 -24.35 -0.55 -21.85
CA PRO A 91 -24.73 0.71 -21.22
C PRO A 91 -23.45 1.44 -20.80
N PRO A 92 -23.39 2.78 -20.98
CA PRO A 92 -22.19 3.53 -20.66
C PRO A 92 -21.77 3.25 -19.21
N PRO A 93 -20.45 3.17 -18.93
CA PRO A 93 -19.95 2.94 -17.59
C PRO A 93 -20.52 4.00 -16.63
N ARG A 94 -21.01 3.54 -15.48
CA ARG A 94 -21.69 4.40 -14.49
C ARG A 94 -20.69 5.39 -13.90
N ASN A 95 -21.09 6.65 -13.78
CA ASN A 95 -20.24 7.66 -13.16
C ASN A 95 -20.18 7.46 -11.63
N LEU A 96 -18.99 7.10 -11.11
CA LEU A 96 -18.72 6.86 -9.69
C LEU A 96 -18.25 8.11 -8.93
N HIS A 97 -17.99 9.23 -9.62
CA HIS A 97 -17.44 10.43 -8.97
C HIS A 97 -18.42 11.11 -8.02
N PRO A 98 -19.70 11.37 -8.36
CA PRO A 98 -20.63 12.04 -7.44
C PRO A 98 -20.76 11.36 -6.06
N PRO A 99 -20.98 10.03 -5.95
CA PRO A 99 -21.04 9.38 -4.64
C PRO A 99 -19.69 9.39 -3.92
N THR A 100 -18.57 9.28 -4.65
CA THR A 100 -17.22 9.37 -4.08
C THR A 100 -16.95 10.76 -3.46
N ILE A 101 -17.26 11.83 -4.19
CA ILE A 101 -17.10 13.22 -3.72
C ILE A 101 -17.99 13.49 -2.50
N SER A 102 -19.23 12.98 -2.51
CA SER A 102 -20.15 13.09 -1.37
C SER A 102 -19.60 12.43 -0.10
N ALA A 103 -19.00 11.24 -0.24
CA ALA A 103 -18.36 10.54 0.87
C ALA A 103 -17.13 11.29 1.41
N ILE A 104 -16.29 11.84 0.53
CA ILE A 104 -15.13 12.66 0.93
C ILE A 104 -15.60 13.95 1.64
N SER A 105 -16.67 14.59 1.14
CA SER A 105 -17.29 15.73 1.82
C SER A 105 -17.80 15.37 3.22
N THR A 106 -18.36 14.17 3.37
CA THR A 106 -18.78 13.63 4.67
C THR A 106 -17.57 13.40 5.60
N ALA A 107 -16.45 12.91 5.08
CA ALA A 107 -15.21 12.77 5.84
C ALA A 107 -14.72 14.12 6.36
N ILE A 108 -14.69 15.16 5.51
CA ILE A 108 -14.31 16.51 5.91
C ILE A 108 -15.25 17.04 7.01
N LEU A 109 -16.56 16.75 6.95
CA LEU A 109 -17.51 17.13 8.00
C LEU A 109 -17.22 16.43 9.32
N ILE A 110 -17.01 15.11 9.28
CA ILE A 110 -16.69 14.31 10.47
C ILE A 110 -15.41 14.82 11.13
N ARG A 111 -14.38 15.13 10.33
CA ARG A 111 -13.15 15.76 10.81
C ARG A 111 -13.45 17.11 11.48
N SER A 112 -14.27 17.94 10.83
CA SER A 112 -14.63 19.27 11.33
C SER A 112 -15.43 19.24 12.64
N GLN A 113 -16.19 18.16 12.88
CA GLN A 113 -16.89 17.92 14.13
C GLN A 113 -15.95 17.47 15.27
N ASN A 114 -14.69 17.17 14.96
CA ASN A 114 -13.69 16.67 15.90
C ASN A 114 -14.21 15.48 16.74
N LYS A 115 -14.86 14.52 16.07
CA LYS A 115 -15.42 13.33 16.70
C LYS A 115 -14.29 12.43 17.25
N PRO A 116 -14.20 12.21 18.57
CA PRO A 116 -13.09 11.43 19.15
C PRO A 116 -13.01 9.97 18.66
N ASP A 117 -14.13 9.40 18.24
CA ASP A 117 -14.29 8.03 17.77
C ASP A 117 -14.03 7.85 16.26
N MET A 118 -13.84 8.97 15.54
CA MET A 118 -13.62 9.00 14.10
C MET A 118 -12.48 9.98 13.73
N PRO A 119 -11.25 9.68 14.16
CA PRO A 119 -10.12 10.55 13.89
C PRO A 119 -9.76 10.61 12.41
N LEU A 120 -9.57 11.83 11.90
CA LEU A 120 -9.20 12.11 10.50
C LEU A 120 -8.06 13.14 10.40
N ARG A 121 -7.33 13.36 11.50
CA ARG A 121 -6.18 14.25 11.58
C ARG A 121 -5.26 13.81 12.69
N PHE A 122 -3.96 13.88 12.49
CA PHE A 122 -2.99 13.57 13.55
C PHE A 122 -3.14 14.52 14.74
N ILE A 123 -3.40 13.98 15.92
CA ILE A 123 -3.39 14.74 17.17
C ILE A 123 -1.95 14.77 17.71
N GLU A 124 -1.44 15.97 18.02
CA GLU A 124 -0.04 16.20 18.42
C GLU A 124 0.41 15.46 19.69
N ASP A 125 -0.54 14.95 20.48
CA ASP A 125 -0.27 14.21 21.72
C ASP A 125 0.45 12.86 21.49
N GLY A 126 0.74 12.49 20.23
CA GLY A 126 1.47 11.28 19.87
C GLY A 126 0.69 9.98 20.13
N LYS A 127 -0.61 10.11 20.45
CA LYS A 127 -1.51 8.97 20.72
C LYS A 127 -2.17 8.42 19.48
N MET A 128 -2.13 9.16 18.37
CA MET A 128 -2.83 8.80 17.16
C MET A 128 -1.90 8.22 16.11
N GLU A 129 -2.22 7.03 15.65
CA GLU A 129 -1.44 6.32 14.65
C GLU A 129 -2.07 6.48 13.25
N PRO A 130 -1.28 6.51 12.16
CA PRO A 130 -1.78 6.72 10.80
C PRO A 130 -2.92 5.78 10.36
N TRP A 131 -2.96 4.56 10.90
CA TRP A 131 -3.99 3.56 10.57
C TRP A 131 -5.38 3.93 11.12
N GLU A 132 -5.47 4.71 12.19
CA GLU A 132 -6.76 5.13 12.76
C GLU A 132 -7.53 6.04 11.78
N ILE A 133 -6.80 6.83 10.99
CA ILE A 133 -7.34 7.63 9.89
C ILE A 133 -7.84 6.71 8.78
N THR A 134 -7.05 5.70 8.39
CA THR A 134 -7.45 4.71 7.36
C THR A 134 -8.68 3.90 7.79
N LEU A 135 -8.75 3.48 9.05
CA LEU A 135 -9.92 2.77 9.60
C LEU A 135 -11.15 3.67 9.56
N THR A 136 -11.02 4.92 9.97
CA THR A 136 -12.12 5.91 9.90
C THR A 136 -12.55 6.15 8.46
N ALA A 137 -11.61 6.21 7.52
CA ALA A 137 -11.91 6.30 6.09
C ALA A 137 -12.68 5.08 5.58
N GLY A 138 -12.32 3.86 6.02
CA GLY A 138 -13.05 2.63 5.73
C GLY A 138 -14.49 2.66 6.27
N LYS A 139 -14.66 3.10 7.52
CA LYS A 139 -15.99 3.30 8.15
C LYS A 139 -16.86 4.33 7.41
N ILE A 140 -16.26 5.25 6.65
CA ILE A 140 -16.97 6.22 5.80
C ILE A 140 -17.26 5.61 4.42
N ALA A 141 -16.30 4.89 3.86
CA ALA A 141 -16.40 4.27 2.55
C ALA A 141 -17.51 3.21 2.50
N GLN A 142 -17.59 2.33 3.50
CA GLN A 142 -18.58 1.26 3.55
C GLN A 142 -20.03 1.77 3.41
N PRO A 143 -20.54 2.66 4.28
CA PRO A 143 -21.91 3.15 4.15
C PRO A 143 -22.12 3.97 2.88
N ALA A 144 -21.10 4.66 2.37
CA ALA A 144 -21.20 5.36 1.08
C ALA A 144 -21.44 4.38 -0.08
N VAL A 145 -20.70 3.26 -0.09
CA VAL A 145 -20.83 2.20 -1.09
C VAL A 145 -22.20 1.53 -1.00
N GLU A 146 -22.63 1.20 0.21
CA GLU A 146 -23.95 0.62 0.46
C GLU A 146 -25.09 1.57 0.04
N ASN A 147 -24.98 2.86 0.39
CA ASN A 147 -25.97 3.87 0.01
C ASN A 147 -26.04 4.07 -1.51
N TRP A 148 -24.90 4.10 -2.19
CA TRP A 148 -24.85 4.14 -3.65
C TRP A 148 -25.52 2.90 -4.25
N ARG A 149 -25.15 1.70 -3.81
CA ARG A 149 -25.79 0.44 -4.26
C ARG A 149 -27.31 0.48 -4.04
N ASN A 150 -27.75 0.93 -2.87
CA ASN A 150 -29.16 1.00 -2.51
C ASN A 150 -29.92 2.11 -3.25
N SER A 151 -29.22 3.13 -3.76
CA SER A 151 -29.81 4.15 -4.63
C SER A 151 -30.17 3.63 -6.02
N LEU A 152 -29.58 2.50 -6.43
CA LEU A 152 -29.83 1.89 -7.74
C LEU A 152 -31.19 1.18 -7.77
N PRO A 153 -31.84 1.09 -8.94
CA PRO A 153 -33.02 0.25 -9.14
C PRO A 153 -32.74 -1.21 -8.75
N PRO A 154 -33.70 -1.95 -8.14
CA PRO A 154 -33.49 -3.34 -7.72
C PRO A 154 -32.95 -4.26 -8.82
N SER A 155 -33.36 -4.05 -10.07
CA SER A 155 -32.89 -4.80 -11.25
C SER A 155 -31.39 -4.63 -11.55
N GLU A 156 -30.75 -3.65 -10.93
CA GLU A 156 -29.36 -3.27 -11.16
C GLU A 156 -28.47 -3.50 -9.93
N ARG A 157 -29.01 -4.03 -8.83
CA ARG A 157 -28.29 -4.31 -7.58
C ARG A 157 -27.58 -5.67 -7.57
N ASP A 158 -27.35 -6.22 -8.74
CA ASP A 158 -26.63 -7.47 -8.91
C ASP A 158 -25.18 -7.27 -8.43
N GLU A 159 -24.84 -7.89 -7.30
CA GLU A 159 -23.58 -7.66 -6.60
C GLU A 159 -22.37 -8.01 -7.46
N GLU A 160 -22.47 -9.06 -8.27
CA GLU A 160 -21.38 -9.50 -9.14
C GLU A 160 -21.13 -8.50 -10.28
N LYS A 161 -22.18 -7.80 -10.75
CA LYS A 161 -22.06 -6.74 -11.75
C LYS A 161 -21.57 -5.42 -11.18
N LEU A 162 -21.81 -5.18 -9.88
CA LEU A 162 -21.41 -3.94 -9.21
C LEU A 162 -20.08 -4.04 -8.49
N LYS A 163 -19.56 -5.25 -8.27
CA LYS A 163 -18.37 -5.53 -7.48
C LYS A 163 -17.21 -4.59 -7.80
N GLU A 164 -16.83 -4.49 -9.08
CA GLU A 164 -15.73 -3.59 -9.51
C GLU A 164 -16.03 -2.13 -9.16
N GLY A 165 -17.24 -1.63 -9.43
CA GLY A 165 -17.61 -0.24 -9.11
C GLY A 165 -17.63 0.04 -7.61
N MET A 166 -18.05 -0.94 -6.80
CA MET A 166 -18.03 -0.87 -5.34
C MET A 166 -16.60 -0.82 -4.81
N GLU A 167 -15.72 -1.71 -5.29
CA GLU A 167 -14.31 -1.78 -4.91
C GLU A 167 -13.56 -0.49 -5.29
N VAL A 168 -13.77 0.00 -6.51
CA VAL A 168 -13.14 1.23 -7.01
C VAL A 168 -13.57 2.44 -6.18
N MET A 169 -14.87 2.57 -5.90
CA MET A 169 -15.39 3.66 -5.08
C MET A 169 -14.86 3.59 -3.64
N ALA A 170 -14.88 2.40 -3.02
CA ALA A 170 -14.36 2.21 -1.67
C ALA A 170 -12.86 2.57 -1.59
N GLY A 171 -12.06 2.04 -2.51
CA GLY A 171 -10.62 2.30 -2.59
C GLY A 171 -10.30 3.79 -2.75
N ARG A 172 -11.04 4.50 -3.61
CA ARG A 172 -10.86 5.95 -3.83
C ARG A 172 -11.22 6.79 -2.61
N ILE A 173 -12.31 6.45 -1.92
CA ILE A 173 -12.68 7.14 -0.68
C ILE A 173 -11.58 6.95 0.36
N VAL A 174 -11.14 5.70 0.59
CA VAL A 174 -10.09 5.39 1.58
C VAL A 174 -8.77 6.08 1.22
N ALA A 175 -8.33 5.99 -0.03
CA ALA A 175 -7.07 6.56 -0.48
C ALA A 175 -7.07 8.10 -0.46
N THR A 176 -8.20 8.75 -0.77
CA THR A 176 -8.29 10.22 -0.71
C THR A 176 -8.36 10.71 0.73
N VAL A 177 -9.19 10.08 1.57
CA VAL A 177 -9.40 10.51 2.97
C VAL A 177 -8.16 10.27 3.83
N SER A 178 -7.45 9.16 3.63
CA SER A 178 -6.18 8.89 4.34
C SER A 178 -5.07 9.90 4.00
N ARG A 179 -5.19 10.62 2.88
CA ARG A 179 -4.22 11.63 2.41
C ARG A 179 -4.77 13.05 2.46
N LEU A 180 -5.87 13.26 3.20
CA LEU A 180 -6.60 14.52 3.15
C LEU A 180 -5.72 15.71 3.56
N GLU A 181 -4.89 15.57 4.59
CA GLU A 181 -3.95 16.63 5.01
C GLU A 181 -2.91 16.97 3.94
N GLU A 182 -2.32 15.95 3.29
CA GLU A 182 -1.33 16.13 2.23
C GLU A 182 -1.94 16.87 1.03
N LEU A 183 -3.12 16.40 0.59
CA LEU A 183 -3.84 16.96 -0.54
C LEU A 183 -4.32 18.39 -0.26
N GLU A 184 -4.84 18.66 0.94
CA GLU A 184 -5.25 20.01 1.34
C GLU A 184 -4.06 20.95 1.48
N GLY A 185 -2.93 20.47 2.02
CA GLY A 185 -1.70 21.26 2.09
C GLY A 185 -1.16 21.62 0.71
N GLU A 186 -1.24 20.72 -0.27
CA GLU A 186 -0.89 21.03 -1.66
C GLU A 186 -1.91 21.98 -2.32
N LEU A 187 -3.21 21.77 -2.10
CA LEU A 187 -4.27 22.66 -2.60
C LEU A 187 -4.06 24.10 -2.12
N LEU A 188 -3.76 24.26 -0.83
CA LEU A 188 -3.53 25.55 -0.22
C LEU A 188 -2.27 26.24 -0.77
N ARG A 189 -1.17 25.48 -0.95
CA ARG A 189 0.06 25.97 -1.60
C ARG A 189 -0.17 26.39 -3.06
N ARG A 190 -1.12 25.78 -3.78
CA ARG A 190 -1.50 26.23 -5.14
C ARG A 190 -2.27 27.53 -5.11
N CYS A 191 -3.22 27.66 -4.19
CA CYS A 191 -3.99 28.89 -4.02
C CYS A 191 -3.08 30.09 -3.68
N GLU A 192 -2.07 29.86 -2.83
CA GLU A 192 -1.06 30.87 -2.50
C GLU A 192 -0.20 31.26 -3.71
N ARG A 193 0.37 30.27 -4.42
CA ARG A 193 1.21 30.52 -5.62
C ARG A 193 0.46 31.25 -6.72
N ALA A 194 -0.81 30.91 -6.94
CA ALA A 194 -1.62 31.47 -8.01
C ALA A 194 -2.25 32.83 -7.66
N SER A 195 -2.11 33.31 -6.40
CA SER A 195 -2.68 34.59 -5.94
C SER A 195 -4.15 34.76 -6.34
N LEU A 196 -4.95 33.73 -6.05
CA LEU A 196 -6.35 33.64 -6.51
C LEU A 196 -7.25 34.70 -5.87
N SER A 197 -8.34 35.05 -6.54
CA SER A 197 -9.39 35.88 -5.93
C SER A 197 -10.18 35.08 -4.89
N ALA A 198 -10.84 35.76 -3.94
CA ALA A 198 -11.68 35.09 -2.93
C ALA A 198 -12.76 34.18 -3.55
N GLN A 199 -13.32 34.59 -4.68
CA GLN A 199 -14.31 33.80 -5.40
C GLN A 199 -13.69 32.54 -6.02
N ASP A 200 -12.46 32.62 -6.53
CA ASP A 200 -11.75 31.48 -7.09
C ASP A 200 -11.31 30.49 -6.01
N MET A 201 -10.87 30.98 -4.84
CA MET A 201 -10.56 30.13 -3.69
C MET A 201 -11.82 29.39 -3.20
N PHE A 202 -12.96 30.07 -3.14
CA PHE A 202 -14.24 29.45 -2.78
C PHE A 202 -14.67 28.34 -3.75
N LEU A 203 -14.39 28.48 -5.06
CA LEU A 203 -14.63 27.43 -6.05
C LEU A 203 -13.79 26.17 -5.78
N LEU A 204 -12.61 26.33 -5.19
CA LEU A 204 -11.73 25.24 -4.76
C LEU A 204 -12.01 24.75 -3.33
N GLY A 205 -12.97 25.36 -2.63
CA GLY A 205 -13.30 25.03 -1.25
C GLY A 205 -12.31 25.58 -0.23
N VAL A 206 -11.52 26.60 -0.58
CA VAL A 206 -10.54 27.26 0.30
C VAL A 206 -11.13 28.58 0.84
N PRO A 207 -11.45 28.70 2.14
CA PRO A 207 -11.92 29.94 2.73
C PRO A 207 -10.80 30.96 2.88
N MET A 208 -11.15 32.25 2.85
CA MET A 208 -10.17 33.35 2.96
C MET A 208 -9.45 33.35 4.31
N GLU A 209 -10.13 32.90 5.35
CA GLU A 209 -9.63 32.82 6.72
C GLU A 209 -8.46 31.83 6.83
N GLU A 210 -8.49 30.74 6.05
CA GLU A 210 -7.40 29.77 5.97
C GLU A 210 -6.13 30.41 5.37
N VAL A 211 -6.28 31.14 4.26
CA VAL A 211 -5.15 31.84 3.61
C VAL A 211 -4.60 32.98 4.47
N LYS A 212 -5.48 33.75 5.14
CA LYS A 212 -5.05 34.80 6.08
C LYS A 212 -4.27 34.23 7.27
N SER A 213 -4.64 33.04 7.74
CA SER A 213 -3.95 32.37 8.86
C SER A 213 -2.53 31.95 8.48
N LEU A 214 -2.28 31.66 7.21
CA LEU A 214 -0.94 31.42 6.68
C LEU A 214 -0.08 32.68 6.59
N GLN A 215 -0.62 33.88 6.39
CA GLN A 215 0.20 35.07 6.15
C GLN A 215 0.78 35.71 7.43
N ASN A 216 0.28 35.35 8.62
CA ASN A 216 0.40 36.19 9.82
C ASN A 216 1.15 35.58 11.04
N THR A 217 1.86 34.44 10.93
CA THR A 217 2.45 33.76 12.11
C THR A 217 3.76 33.02 11.84
N SER A 218 4.41 32.43 12.85
CA SER A 218 5.57 31.51 12.75
C SER A 218 5.15 30.12 12.25
N ASP A 219 6.07 29.34 11.66
CA ASP A 219 5.72 28.18 10.80
C ASP A 219 4.82 27.10 11.43
N LYS A 220 4.93 26.80 12.72
CA LYS A 220 4.09 25.75 13.36
C LYS A 220 2.69 26.26 13.73
N GLU A 221 2.61 27.40 14.41
CA GLU A 221 1.31 28.03 14.77
C GLU A 221 0.48 28.42 13.54
N ARG A 222 1.12 28.69 12.40
CA ARG A 222 0.45 28.95 11.12
C ARG A 222 -0.42 27.78 10.67
N ILE A 223 0.14 26.57 10.69
CA ILE A 223 -0.51 25.38 10.17
C ILE A 223 -1.71 25.03 11.06
N GLU A 224 -1.54 25.07 12.37
CA GLU A 224 -2.62 24.81 13.34
C GLU A 224 -3.79 25.80 13.19
N LYS A 225 -3.50 27.10 13.01
CA LYS A 225 -4.55 28.12 12.80
C LYS A 225 -5.27 27.95 11.46
N ALA A 226 -4.53 27.66 10.39
CA ALA A 226 -5.12 27.40 9.07
C ALA A 226 -6.04 26.16 9.10
N MET A 227 -5.57 25.10 9.76
CA MET A 227 -6.30 23.86 10.03
C MET A 227 -7.60 24.09 10.82
N ALA A 228 -7.56 24.94 11.85
CA ALA A 228 -8.75 25.30 12.62
C ALA A 228 -9.73 26.16 11.79
N ALA A 229 -9.22 27.06 10.94
CA ALA A 229 -10.03 27.96 10.10
C ALA A 229 -10.82 27.20 9.02
N ILE A 230 -10.12 26.44 8.17
CA ILE A 230 -10.39 25.03 7.97
C ILE A 230 -11.72 24.44 8.43
N ASP A 231 -11.57 23.65 9.48
CA ASP A 231 -12.64 22.86 10.08
C ASP A 231 -13.82 23.73 10.51
N ALA A 232 -13.58 24.94 11.03
CA ALA A 232 -14.65 25.85 11.39
C ALA A 232 -15.53 26.24 10.19
N ALA A 233 -14.93 26.53 9.03
CA ALA A 233 -15.68 26.86 7.82
C ALA A 233 -16.41 25.63 7.25
N CYS A 234 -15.74 24.48 7.19
CA CYS A 234 -16.33 23.24 6.68
C CYS A 234 -17.44 22.68 7.58
N LEU A 235 -17.47 23.02 8.86
CA LEU A 235 -18.53 22.63 9.79
C LEU A 235 -19.89 23.25 9.41
N PHE A 236 -19.90 24.45 8.83
CA PHE A 236 -21.14 25.22 8.59
C PHE A 236 -21.43 25.50 7.11
N ASP A 237 -20.45 25.39 6.21
CA ASP A 237 -20.65 25.61 4.77
C ASP A 237 -20.53 24.32 3.96
N ASP A 238 -21.69 23.72 3.66
CA ASP A 238 -21.80 22.50 2.86
C ASP A 238 -21.25 22.66 1.45
N LYS A 239 -21.39 23.84 0.85
CA LYS A 239 -20.94 24.10 -0.52
C LYS A 239 -19.43 24.22 -0.57
N LEU A 240 -18.85 24.98 0.37
CA LEU A 240 -17.40 25.07 0.54
C LEU A 240 -16.80 23.68 0.74
N ARG A 241 -17.38 22.87 1.64
CA ARG A 241 -16.93 21.51 1.93
C ARG A 241 -17.02 20.59 0.73
N TYR A 242 -18.11 20.65 -0.04
CA TYR A 242 -18.26 19.87 -1.28
C TYR A 242 -17.26 20.30 -2.35
N ASN A 243 -17.04 21.60 -2.54
CA ASN A 243 -16.02 22.13 -3.46
C ASN A 243 -14.62 21.66 -3.07
N ARG A 244 -14.34 21.62 -1.77
CA ARG A 244 -13.07 21.13 -1.23
C ARG A 244 -12.87 19.65 -1.52
N ALA A 245 -13.87 18.83 -1.21
CA ALA A 245 -13.88 17.39 -1.52
C ALA A 245 -13.65 17.14 -3.02
N LYS A 246 -14.31 17.93 -3.87
CA LYS A 246 -14.16 17.88 -5.33
C LYS A 246 -12.73 18.22 -5.76
N ALA A 247 -12.14 19.28 -5.22
CA ALA A 247 -10.79 19.71 -5.54
C ALA A 247 -9.73 18.68 -5.13
N VAL A 248 -9.78 18.19 -3.88
CA VAL A 248 -8.81 17.19 -3.39
C VAL A 248 -8.94 15.85 -4.12
N PHE A 249 -10.17 15.43 -4.45
CA PHE A 249 -10.39 14.21 -5.23
C PHE A 249 -9.88 14.34 -6.67
N ALA A 250 -10.08 15.50 -7.30
CA ALA A 250 -9.51 15.77 -8.61
C ALA A 250 -7.97 15.71 -8.59
N MET A 251 -7.32 16.28 -7.58
CA MET A 251 -5.88 16.19 -7.41
C MET A 251 -5.42 14.73 -7.24
N PHE A 252 -6.12 13.95 -6.39
CA PHE A 252 -5.84 12.53 -6.22
C PHE A 252 -5.91 11.75 -7.54
N LEU A 253 -7.00 11.91 -8.31
CA LEU A 253 -7.16 11.23 -9.59
C LEU A 253 -6.11 11.67 -10.62
N HIS A 254 -5.85 12.97 -10.72
CA HIS A 254 -4.97 13.52 -11.75
C HIS A 254 -3.49 13.24 -11.49
N GLU A 255 -3.06 13.22 -10.23
CA GLU A 255 -1.64 13.25 -9.87
C GLU A 255 -1.14 11.99 -9.19
N LEU A 256 -2.05 11.21 -8.57
CA LEU A 256 -1.68 10.00 -7.83
C LEU A 256 -2.22 8.75 -8.53
N GLU A 257 -3.54 8.60 -8.60
CA GLU A 257 -4.16 7.37 -9.12
C GLU A 257 -3.98 7.24 -10.63
N GLY A 258 -4.36 8.26 -11.40
CA GLY A 258 -4.35 8.24 -12.86
C GLY A 258 -2.99 7.90 -13.46
N PRO A 259 -1.90 8.59 -13.09
CA PRO A 259 -0.55 8.26 -13.55
C PRO A 259 -0.15 6.82 -13.18
N GLY A 260 -0.41 6.40 -11.94
CA GLY A 260 -0.09 5.05 -11.46
C GLY A 260 -0.83 3.95 -12.24
N LEU A 261 -2.12 4.11 -12.49
CA LEU A 261 -2.91 3.14 -13.26
C LEU A 261 -2.49 3.09 -14.72
N LYS A 262 -2.26 4.25 -15.36
CA LYS A 262 -1.79 4.35 -16.76
C LYS A 262 -0.44 3.68 -16.94
N GLN A 263 0.49 3.87 -16.00
CA GLN A 263 1.79 3.22 -16.03
C GLN A 263 1.69 1.69 -15.96
N ASN A 264 0.66 1.16 -15.31
CA ASN A 264 0.42 -0.28 -15.15
C ASN A 264 -0.59 -0.86 -16.16
N ASN A 265 -1.03 -0.09 -17.16
CA ASN A 265 -2.07 -0.47 -18.12
C ASN A 265 -3.38 -0.96 -17.46
N VAL A 266 -3.70 -0.45 -16.27
CA VAL A 266 -4.94 -0.76 -15.57
C VAL A 266 -6.01 0.24 -15.99
N VAL A 267 -7.16 -0.27 -16.43
CA VAL A 267 -8.31 0.56 -16.78
C VAL A 267 -9.40 0.34 -15.73
N LEU A 268 -9.78 1.41 -15.04
CA LEU A 268 -10.86 1.42 -14.08
C LEU A 268 -12.00 2.35 -14.55
N PRO A 269 -13.23 2.17 -14.05
CA PRO A 269 -14.29 3.13 -14.29
C PRO A 269 -13.93 4.52 -13.75
N CYS A 270 -14.24 5.56 -14.53
CA CYS A 270 -14.13 6.96 -14.12
C CYS A 270 -12.70 7.38 -13.74
N MET A 271 -11.68 6.99 -14.52
CA MET A 271 -10.28 7.35 -14.26
C MET A 271 -9.94 8.83 -14.48
N GLU A 272 -10.66 9.51 -15.36
CA GLU A 272 -10.37 10.91 -15.69
C GLU A 272 -11.17 11.86 -14.80
N VAL A 273 -10.65 13.06 -14.61
CA VAL A 273 -11.36 14.14 -13.91
C VAL A 273 -12.29 14.83 -14.92
N ASP A 274 -13.55 14.40 -14.97
CA ASP A 274 -14.58 14.92 -15.88
C ASP A 274 -15.66 15.79 -15.18
N PHE A 275 -15.49 16.00 -13.87
CA PHE A 275 -16.44 16.72 -13.00
C PHE A 275 -15.98 18.13 -12.60
N LEU A 276 -14.81 18.58 -13.08
CA LEU A 276 -14.37 19.96 -12.92
C LEU A 276 -14.79 20.80 -14.13
N GLU A 277 -15.30 22.00 -13.86
CA GLU A 277 -15.57 22.98 -14.91
C GLU A 277 -14.26 23.61 -15.43
N GLY A 278 -14.26 24.15 -16.65
CA GLY A 278 -13.04 24.66 -17.29
C GLY A 278 -12.29 25.73 -16.47
N LYS A 279 -13.01 26.53 -15.68
CA LYS A 279 -12.38 27.48 -14.75
C LYS A 279 -11.70 26.77 -13.58
N GLU A 280 -12.38 25.81 -12.96
CA GLU A 280 -11.86 25.04 -11.81
C GLU A 280 -10.65 24.21 -12.20
N TRP A 281 -10.70 23.56 -13.36
CA TRP A 281 -9.57 22.85 -13.95
C TRP A 281 -8.35 23.76 -14.08
N LYS A 282 -8.55 24.94 -14.69
CA LYS A 282 -7.48 25.92 -14.91
C LYS A 282 -6.89 26.43 -13.60
N LEU A 283 -7.71 26.60 -12.57
CA LEU A 283 -7.27 27.03 -11.25
C LEU A 283 -6.42 25.95 -10.55
N LEU A 284 -6.80 24.67 -10.68
CA LEU A 284 -6.14 23.53 -10.02
C LEU A 284 -4.87 23.06 -10.73
N PHE A 285 -4.90 22.97 -12.05
CA PHE A 285 -3.86 22.34 -12.87
C PHE A 285 -3.17 23.31 -13.84
N GLY A 286 -3.59 24.59 -13.86
CA GLY A 286 -3.11 25.58 -14.81
C GLY A 286 -3.77 25.46 -16.18
N SER A 287 -3.46 26.41 -17.07
CA SER A 287 -3.83 26.27 -18.47
C SER A 287 -3.04 25.10 -19.04
N VAL A 288 -3.69 24.20 -19.78
CA VAL A 288 -2.99 23.40 -20.77
C VAL A 288 -2.50 24.37 -21.85
N GLU A 289 -1.39 25.06 -21.59
CA GLU A 289 -0.51 25.35 -22.71
C GLU A 289 -0.19 23.98 -23.27
N LYS A 290 -0.61 23.73 -24.50
CA LYS A 290 -0.01 22.70 -25.32
C LYS A 290 1.49 23.00 -25.32
N GLU A 291 2.24 22.50 -24.35
CA GLU A 291 3.52 21.93 -24.67
C GLU A 291 3.17 20.82 -25.66
N ALA A 292 3.20 21.19 -26.94
CA ALA A 292 3.45 20.24 -28.00
C ALA A 292 4.52 19.29 -27.49
N PRO A 293 4.40 17.98 -27.73
CA PRO A 293 5.41 17.03 -27.29
C PRO A 293 6.73 17.62 -27.76
N ARG A 294 7.63 17.94 -26.81
CA ARG A 294 9.00 18.26 -27.16
C ARG A 294 9.49 17.00 -27.87
N ARG A 295 9.38 16.99 -29.20
CA ARG A 295 10.25 16.23 -30.07
C ARG A 295 11.62 16.65 -29.60
N GLY A 296 12.25 15.79 -28.80
CA GLY A 296 13.68 15.85 -28.60
C GLY A 296 14.25 15.96 -30.00
N THR A 297 14.79 17.14 -30.31
CA THR A 297 15.56 17.37 -31.50
C THR A 297 16.64 16.33 -31.48
N ALA A 298 16.49 15.35 -32.38
CA ALA A 298 17.55 14.46 -32.76
C ALA A 298 18.67 15.33 -33.30
N SER A 299 19.59 15.71 -32.42
CA SER A 299 20.90 16.18 -32.80
C SER A 299 21.59 15.00 -33.45
N LYS A 300 21.51 14.94 -34.79
CA LYS A 300 22.48 14.23 -35.61
C LYS A 300 23.83 14.90 -35.36
N GLU A 301 24.67 14.26 -34.56
CA GLU A 301 26.11 14.46 -34.61
C GLU A 301 26.80 13.19 -35.08
N PRO A 302 27.97 13.34 -35.73
CA PRO A 302 28.37 12.54 -36.86
C PRO A 302 28.99 11.21 -36.47
N VAL A 303 28.88 10.25 -37.39
CA VAL A 303 29.68 9.03 -37.42
C VAL A 303 31.15 9.45 -37.46
N GLY A 304 31.86 9.23 -36.35
CA GLY A 304 33.29 9.41 -36.22
C GLY A 304 33.84 8.32 -35.30
N ASP A 305 34.57 7.38 -35.89
CA ASP A 305 35.35 6.35 -35.22
C ASP A 305 36.27 6.94 -34.15
N ALA A 306 36.09 6.54 -32.88
CA ALA A 306 37.14 6.55 -31.86
C ALA A 306 36.75 5.70 -30.63
N SER A 307 37.47 4.58 -30.48
CA SER A 307 37.87 3.81 -29.29
C SER A 307 37.07 3.85 -27.96
N PRO A 308 36.96 2.69 -27.28
CA PRO A 308 36.19 2.54 -26.04
C PRO A 308 36.91 3.17 -24.84
N SER A 309 36.21 4.06 -24.13
CA SER A 309 36.55 4.41 -22.75
C SER A 309 35.87 3.40 -21.80
N PRO A 310 36.60 2.69 -20.93
CA PRO A 310 36.01 1.74 -20.00
C PRO A 310 35.50 2.46 -18.74
N SER A 311 34.58 1.80 -18.04
CA SER A 311 34.13 2.01 -16.66
C SER A 311 32.90 2.91 -16.39
N ASN A 312 31.72 2.30 -16.49
CA ASN A 312 30.66 2.46 -15.47
C ASN A 312 29.98 1.12 -15.09
N SER A 313 30.47 0.01 -15.62
CA SER A 313 29.99 -1.35 -15.36
C SER A 313 30.68 -2.05 -14.17
N GLN A 314 31.60 -1.37 -13.47
CA GLN A 314 32.30 -1.93 -12.30
C GLN A 314 31.65 -1.59 -10.95
N GLN A 315 30.89 -0.50 -10.81
CA GLN A 315 30.26 -0.16 -9.53
C GLN A 315 29.04 -1.03 -9.17
N GLN A 316 28.41 -1.70 -10.15
CA GLN A 316 27.31 -2.63 -9.88
C GLN A 316 27.76 -4.02 -9.40
N ARG A 317 29.05 -4.40 -9.54
CA ARG A 317 29.50 -5.77 -9.25
C ARG A 317 29.83 -6.05 -7.78
N ASN A 318 29.93 -5.03 -6.93
CA ASN A 318 30.31 -5.18 -5.52
C ASN A 318 29.21 -4.78 -4.52
N ARG A 319 27.97 -4.54 -4.98
CA ARG A 319 26.87 -4.21 -4.08
C ARG A 319 26.29 -5.51 -3.50
N PRO A 320 26.17 -5.64 -2.16
CA PRO A 320 25.63 -6.86 -1.56
C PRO A 320 24.17 -7.07 -1.99
N SER A 321 23.77 -8.33 -2.15
CA SER A 321 22.39 -8.70 -2.43
C SER A 321 21.44 -8.20 -1.34
N LEU A 322 20.21 -7.83 -1.70
CA LEU A 322 19.15 -7.47 -0.75
C LEU A 322 18.60 -8.69 0.01
N HIS A 323 18.74 -9.89 -0.57
CA HIS A 323 18.07 -11.10 -0.08
C HIS A 323 18.49 -11.50 1.35
N PRO A 324 19.78 -11.47 1.75
CA PRO A 324 20.18 -11.85 3.10
C PRO A 324 19.49 -11.03 4.19
N LEU A 325 19.36 -9.72 3.99
CA LEU A 325 18.73 -8.84 4.98
C LEU A 325 17.20 -9.07 5.05
N ALA A 326 16.56 -9.30 3.91
CA ALA A 326 15.14 -9.65 3.88
C ALA A 326 14.88 -11.01 4.55
N ILE A 327 15.72 -12.01 4.29
CA ILE A 327 15.63 -13.35 4.90
C ILE A 327 15.81 -13.26 6.42
N GLU A 328 16.79 -12.49 6.90
CA GLU A 328 17.01 -12.28 8.35
C GLU A 328 15.79 -11.64 9.01
N ALA A 329 15.18 -10.63 8.38
CA ALA A 329 13.96 -10.02 8.87
C ALA A 329 12.78 -11.00 8.91
N ILE A 330 12.60 -11.79 7.83
CA ILE A 330 11.52 -12.77 7.75
C ILE A 330 11.72 -13.87 8.80
N GLU A 331 12.94 -14.33 9.01
CA GLU A 331 13.30 -15.28 10.07
C GLU A 331 12.97 -14.75 11.47
N GLU A 332 13.33 -13.50 11.76
CA GLU A 332 13.00 -12.85 13.05
C GLU A 332 11.47 -12.71 13.20
N SER A 333 10.76 -12.39 12.11
CA SER A 333 9.30 -12.30 12.10
C SER A 333 8.62 -13.65 12.40
N PHE A 334 9.15 -14.77 11.89
CA PHE A 334 8.64 -16.11 12.19
C PHE A 334 8.75 -16.43 13.69
N ARG A 335 9.90 -16.11 14.29
CA ARG A 335 10.11 -16.33 15.72
C ARG A 335 9.20 -15.45 16.57
N LEU A 336 8.95 -14.21 16.16
CA LEU A 336 8.01 -13.32 16.84
C LEU A 336 6.55 -13.78 16.68
N ARG A 337 6.14 -14.21 15.48
CA ARG A 337 4.81 -14.79 15.21
C ARG A 337 4.56 -16.00 16.12
N ALA A 338 5.55 -16.89 16.25
CA ALA A 338 5.46 -18.08 17.09
C ALA A 338 5.28 -17.78 18.59
N GLN A 339 5.67 -16.59 19.06
CA GLN A 339 5.45 -16.17 20.45
C GLN A 339 3.99 -15.78 20.73
N ASN A 340 3.14 -15.64 19.71
CA ASN A 340 1.72 -15.31 19.86
C ASN A 340 1.46 -14.06 20.71
N SER A 341 2.25 -13.01 20.49
CA SER A 341 2.07 -11.75 21.20
C SER A 341 0.74 -11.09 20.82
N THR A 342 -0.16 -10.93 21.79
CA THR A 342 -1.44 -10.24 21.60
C THR A 342 -1.31 -8.73 21.43
N THR A 343 -0.17 -8.14 21.78
CA THR A 343 0.05 -6.69 21.69
C THR A 343 0.63 -6.26 20.35
N SER A 344 1.15 -7.19 19.55
CA SER A 344 1.70 -6.93 18.20
C SER A 344 1.61 -8.22 17.38
N PRO A 345 0.38 -8.64 17.03
CA PRO A 345 0.16 -9.93 16.38
C PRO A 345 0.74 -9.92 14.97
N LEU A 346 1.56 -10.91 14.61
CA LEU A 346 2.01 -11.13 13.21
C LEU A 346 1.19 -12.21 12.50
N ARG A 347 0.05 -12.59 13.09
CA ARG A 347 -0.98 -13.48 12.54
C ARG A 347 -2.27 -13.29 13.33
N PHE A 348 -3.38 -13.82 12.83
CA PHE A 348 -4.61 -13.94 13.60
C PHE A 348 -4.41 -14.89 14.80
N ILE A 349 -4.60 -14.39 16.02
CA ILE A 349 -4.48 -15.20 17.24
C ILE A 349 -5.84 -15.78 17.61
N ASP A 350 -6.89 -14.99 17.45
CA ASP A 350 -8.27 -15.35 17.70
C ASP A 350 -9.22 -14.56 16.80
N SER A 351 -10.53 -14.79 16.94
CA SER A 351 -11.56 -14.10 16.16
C SER A 351 -11.72 -12.61 16.51
N SER A 352 -11.03 -12.12 17.53
CA SER A 352 -10.99 -10.70 17.88
C SER A 352 -9.78 -9.98 17.29
N THR A 353 -8.78 -10.73 16.82
CA THR A 353 -7.65 -10.15 16.09
C THR A 353 -8.14 -9.70 14.72
N GLU A 354 -8.04 -8.42 14.45
CA GLU A 354 -8.48 -7.85 13.18
C GLU A 354 -7.30 -7.79 12.19
N LEU A 355 -7.58 -7.90 10.89
CA LEU A 355 -6.54 -7.92 9.85
C LEU A 355 -5.61 -6.70 9.94
N TYR A 356 -6.16 -5.53 10.28
CA TYR A 356 -5.39 -4.29 10.40
C TYR A 356 -4.37 -4.31 11.54
N GLU A 357 -4.62 -5.07 12.62
CA GLU A 357 -3.67 -5.20 13.73
C GLU A 357 -2.42 -5.95 13.28
N VAL A 358 -2.63 -6.97 12.44
CA VAL A 358 -1.56 -7.77 11.81
C VAL A 358 -0.77 -6.93 10.81
N GLU A 359 -1.47 -6.17 9.96
CA GLU A 359 -0.86 -5.23 9.00
C GLU A 359 0.04 -4.21 9.71
N TYR A 360 -0.49 -3.59 10.76
CA TYR A 360 0.24 -2.60 11.53
C TYR A 360 1.49 -3.20 12.20
N ALA A 361 1.35 -4.37 12.83
CA ALA A 361 2.45 -5.05 13.47
C ALA A 361 3.54 -5.44 12.46
N ALA A 362 3.17 -5.91 11.27
CA ALA A 362 4.10 -6.22 10.19
C ALA A 362 4.88 -5.00 9.70
N MET A 363 4.18 -3.86 9.49
CA MET A 363 4.80 -2.60 9.08
C MET A 363 5.77 -2.07 10.15
N LYS A 364 5.35 -2.02 11.42
CA LYS A 364 6.19 -1.56 12.53
C LYS A 364 7.37 -2.48 12.78
N PHE A 365 7.18 -3.79 12.60
CA PHE A 365 8.27 -4.75 12.62
C PHE A 365 9.31 -4.43 11.55
N ALA A 366 8.90 -4.29 10.29
CA ALA A 366 9.80 -3.98 9.18
C ALA A 366 10.54 -2.67 9.38
N ASP A 367 9.84 -1.60 9.79
CA ASP A 367 10.45 -0.29 10.06
C ASP A 367 11.50 -0.37 11.19
N ARG A 368 11.15 -0.96 12.34
CA ARG A 368 12.10 -1.14 13.45
C ARG A 368 13.30 -2.00 13.06
N PHE A 369 13.06 -3.07 12.30
CA PHE A 369 14.11 -3.93 11.80
C PHE A 369 15.07 -3.17 10.89
N LEU A 370 14.55 -2.42 9.92
CA LEU A 370 15.35 -1.63 8.99
C LEU A 370 16.09 -0.49 9.70
N GLN A 371 15.47 0.21 10.65
CA GLN A 371 16.13 1.25 11.44
C GLN A 371 17.33 0.72 12.24
N LYS A 372 17.25 -0.52 12.73
CA LYS A 372 18.36 -1.20 13.42
C LYS A 372 19.52 -1.51 12.47
N HIS A 373 19.25 -1.71 11.19
CA HIS A 373 20.21 -2.11 10.17
C HIS A 373 20.66 -0.96 9.24
N SER A 374 19.97 0.17 9.22
CA SER A 374 20.34 1.37 8.47
C SER A 374 21.35 2.25 9.21
N LYS A 375 21.37 2.20 10.55
CA LYS A 375 22.24 3.02 11.41
C LYS A 375 23.63 2.44 11.65
N LYS A 376 23.91 1.21 11.18
CA LYS A 376 25.22 0.59 11.30
C LYS A 376 25.91 0.60 9.94
N PRO A 377 26.98 1.37 9.72
CA PRO A 377 27.86 1.09 8.61
C PRO A 377 28.31 -0.36 8.76
N THR A 378 28.15 -1.17 7.71
CA THR A 378 28.74 -2.50 7.70
C THR A 378 30.26 -2.36 7.86
N ALA A 379 30.94 -3.41 8.31
CA ALA A 379 32.40 -3.40 8.51
C ALA A 379 33.18 -2.92 7.25
N ASP A 380 32.54 -2.99 6.07
CA ASP A 380 33.07 -2.60 4.77
C ASP A 380 32.71 -1.16 4.33
N GLY A 381 32.08 -0.35 5.20
CA GLY A 381 31.71 1.04 4.90
C GLY A 381 30.52 1.19 3.94
N PHE A 382 29.73 0.14 3.73
CA PHE A 382 28.55 0.14 2.87
C PHE A 382 27.31 0.62 3.65
N SER A 383 26.47 1.41 2.97
CA SER A 383 25.17 1.89 3.47
C SER A 383 24.08 1.63 2.43
N TRP A 384 22.96 1.09 2.88
CA TRP A 384 21.77 0.92 2.05
C TRP A 384 21.21 2.28 1.62
N THR A 385 20.81 2.39 0.35
CA THR A 385 20.06 3.57 -0.10
C THR A 385 18.60 3.49 0.33
N ASP A 386 17.92 4.63 0.41
CA ASP A 386 16.50 4.68 0.78
C ASP A 386 15.66 3.76 -0.11
N GLU A 387 15.87 3.76 -1.43
CA GLU A 387 15.16 2.89 -2.38
C GLU A 387 15.35 1.38 -2.10
N GLU A 388 16.54 0.99 -1.62
CA GLU A 388 16.81 -0.40 -1.27
C GLU A 388 16.14 -0.78 0.03
N LEU A 389 16.20 0.11 1.04
CA LEU A 389 15.47 -0.08 2.30
C LEU A 389 13.96 -0.15 2.04
N HIS A 390 13.43 0.65 1.11
CA HIS A 390 12.04 0.57 0.69
C HIS A 390 11.71 -0.78 0.05
N THR A 391 12.57 -1.25 -0.86
CA THR A 391 12.42 -2.56 -1.51
C THR A 391 12.45 -3.70 -0.49
N ILE A 392 13.41 -3.68 0.44
CA ILE A 392 13.53 -4.67 1.50
C ILE A 392 12.30 -4.61 2.43
N GLY A 393 11.86 -3.41 2.83
CA GLY A 393 10.69 -3.22 3.66
C GLY A 393 9.41 -3.75 3.02
N GLY A 394 9.18 -3.46 1.74
CA GLY A 394 8.05 -3.98 0.98
C GLY A 394 8.05 -5.51 0.91
N ARG A 395 9.22 -6.13 0.71
CA ARG A 395 9.37 -7.59 0.69
C ARG A 395 9.09 -8.24 2.05
N ILE A 396 9.61 -7.66 3.13
CA ILE A 396 9.35 -8.13 4.51
C ILE A 396 7.86 -8.12 4.78
N VAL A 397 7.23 -6.97 4.56
CA VAL A 397 5.79 -6.79 4.81
C VAL A 397 4.96 -7.71 3.92
N GLY A 398 5.29 -7.80 2.63
CA GLY A 398 4.59 -8.65 1.67
C GLY A 398 4.63 -10.14 2.05
N VAL A 399 5.75 -10.63 2.59
CA VAL A 399 5.87 -12.01 3.07
C VAL A 399 5.08 -12.21 4.36
N ILE A 400 5.24 -11.31 5.35
CA ILE A 400 4.54 -11.44 6.64
C ILE A 400 3.02 -11.43 6.45
N MET A 401 2.52 -10.52 5.62
CA MET A 401 1.09 -10.38 5.35
C MET A 401 0.46 -11.57 4.63
N ARG A 402 1.27 -12.42 4.01
CA ARG A 402 0.83 -13.58 3.22
C ARG A 402 1.39 -14.88 3.79
N MET A 403 1.86 -14.85 5.03
CA MET A 403 2.60 -15.96 5.59
C MET A 403 1.75 -17.23 5.64
N ASP A 404 0.50 -17.13 6.07
CA ASP A 404 -0.42 -18.28 6.11
C ASP A 404 -0.67 -18.86 4.71
N ASP A 405 -0.90 -18.01 3.70
CA ASP A 405 -1.12 -18.42 2.31
C ASP A 405 0.13 -19.08 1.69
N LEU A 406 1.30 -18.46 1.89
CA LEU A 406 2.58 -18.96 1.39
C LEU A 406 2.92 -20.31 2.04
N GLU A 407 2.67 -20.44 3.34
CA GLU A 407 2.89 -21.68 4.08
C GLU A 407 1.94 -22.78 3.61
N TRP A 408 0.66 -22.47 3.43
CA TRP A 408 -0.32 -23.41 2.92
C TRP A 408 0.05 -23.88 1.51
N GLU A 409 0.36 -22.94 0.61
CA GLU A 409 0.69 -23.23 -0.78
C GLU A 409 1.95 -24.10 -0.88
N TRP A 410 3.01 -23.76 -0.13
CA TRP A 410 4.23 -24.56 -0.13
C TRP A 410 4.00 -25.98 0.43
N ASN A 411 3.27 -26.09 1.54
CA ASN A 411 2.87 -27.39 2.09
C ASN A 411 2.13 -28.21 1.03
N HIS A 412 1.11 -27.61 0.39
CA HIS A 412 0.31 -28.27 -0.63
C HIS A 412 1.16 -28.75 -1.81
N ARG A 413 2.09 -27.93 -2.30
CA ARG A 413 2.98 -28.31 -3.41
C ARG A 413 3.92 -29.44 -3.05
N VAL A 414 4.52 -29.42 -1.86
CA VAL A 414 5.39 -30.50 -1.39
C VAL A 414 4.62 -31.81 -1.27
N THR A 415 3.47 -31.82 -0.60
CA THR A 415 2.70 -33.04 -0.31
C THR A 415 2.05 -33.65 -1.55
N THR A 416 1.70 -32.83 -2.54
CA THR A 416 1.12 -33.29 -3.82
C THR A 416 2.17 -33.64 -4.87
N SER A 417 3.43 -33.28 -4.65
CA SER A 417 4.54 -33.62 -5.54
C SER A 417 5.20 -34.96 -5.18
N ALA A 418 6.01 -35.48 -6.10
CA ALA A 418 6.88 -36.63 -5.79
C ALA A 418 7.94 -36.29 -4.74
N LEU A 419 8.25 -35.00 -4.54
CA LEU A 419 9.33 -34.56 -3.67
C LEU A 419 9.09 -34.92 -2.20
N GLY A 420 7.85 -34.76 -1.71
CA GLY A 420 7.48 -35.16 -0.35
C GLY A 420 7.61 -36.66 -0.08
N ARG A 421 7.74 -37.51 -1.12
CA ARG A 421 7.99 -38.95 -0.97
C ARG A 421 9.47 -39.33 -1.08
N ILE A 422 10.29 -38.43 -1.62
CA ILE A 422 11.72 -38.67 -1.86
C ILE A 422 12.55 -38.19 -0.66
N VAL A 423 12.15 -37.08 -0.03
CA VAL A 423 12.84 -36.52 1.12
C VAL A 423 12.43 -37.26 2.40
N PRO A 424 13.36 -37.88 3.14
CA PRO A 424 13.06 -38.52 4.42
C PRO A 424 12.54 -37.52 5.47
N ASP A 425 11.53 -37.91 6.27
CA ASP A 425 10.84 -37.04 7.24
C ASP A 425 11.78 -36.28 8.18
N ASP A 426 12.89 -36.90 8.59
CA ASP A 426 13.91 -36.31 9.47
C ASP A 426 14.72 -35.19 8.80
N GLU A 427 14.68 -35.08 7.47
CA GLU A 427 15.34 -34.02 6.72
C GLU A 427 14.42 -32.84 6.34
N TRP A 428 13.09 -32.97 6.49
CA TRP A 428 12.11 -31.99 5.99
C TRP A 428 12.35 -30.57 6.49
N LYS A 429 12.74 -30.42 7.76
CA LYS A 429 13.02 -29.11 8.35
C LYS A 429 14.18 -28.41 7.65
N ARG A 430 15.25 -29.16 7.38
CA ARG A 430 16.50 -28.64 6.80
C ARG A 430 16.38 -28.42 5.30
N THR A 431 15.67 -29.28 4.58
CA THR A 431 15.60 -29.25 3.12
C THR A 431 14.41 -28.43 2.63
N LEU A 432 13.22 -28.70 3.16
CA LEU A 432 11.95 -28.15 2.70
C LEU A 432 11.46 -26.97 3.56
N GLY A 433 12.07 -26.71 4.72
CA GLY A 433 11.57 -25.71 5.66
C GLY A 433 10.19 -26.06 6.21
N LEU A 434 9.82 -27.35 6.23
CA LEU A 434 8.55 -27.88 6.71
C LEU A 434 8.75 -28.76 7.94
N HIS A 435 7.80 -28.72 8.87
CA HIS A 435 7.81 -29.58 10.04
C HIS A 435 7.04 -30.88 9.73
N PRO A 436 7.66 -32.07 9.84
CA PRO A 436 7.00 -33.35 9.47
C PRO A 436 5.80 -33.68 10.37
N GLY A 437 5.79 -33.19 11.61
CA GLY A 437 4.63 -33.26 12.52
C GLY A 437 3.55 -32.17 12.32
N SER A 438 3.66 -31.33 11.29
CA SER A 438 2.70 -30.25 10.99
C SER A 438 2.45 -30.13 9.49
N VAL A 439 2.45 -31.26 8.79
CA VAL A 439 1.99 -31.34 7.40
C VAL A 439 0.49 -31.00 7.40
N GLU A 440 0.06 -30.14 6.48
CA GLU A 440 -1.29 -29.54 6.45
C GLU A 440 -1.61 -28.56 7.61
N GLN A 441 -0.61 -28.10 8.38
CA GLN A 441 -0.79 -27.14 9.49
C GLN A 441 -1.76 -27.62 10.60
N GLU A 442 -1.95 -28.94 10.76
CA GLU A 442 -2.89 -29.50 11.74
C GLU A 442 -2.55 -29.14 13.20
N CYS A 443 -1.29 -28.79 13.50
CA CYS A 443 -0.84 -28.41 14.82
C CYS A 443 0.10 -27.18 14.80
N LEU A 444 -0.48 -25.98 14.77
CA LEU A 444 0.28 -24.72 14.81
C LEU A 444 1.25 -24.63 16.01
N LEU A 445 0.87 -25.17 17.17
CA LEU A 445 1.73 -25.17 18.36
C LEU A 445 3.05 -25.91 18.12
N THR A 446 3.02 -27.04 17.40
CA THR A 446 4.22 -27.82 17.10
C THR A 446 5.17 -27.03 16.19
N LEU A 447 4.60 -26.33 15.20
CA LEU A 447 5.36 -25.45 14.32
C LEU A 447 5.97 -24.28 15.10
N ASP A 448 5.18 -23.60 15.93
CA ASP A 448 5.64 -22.44 16.72
C ASP A 448 6.80 -22.81 17.65
N LEU A 449 6.67 -23.93 18.37
CA LEU A 449 7.73 -24.41 19.25
C LEU A 449 9.03 -24.70 18.49
N ALA A 450 8.92 -25.29 17.30
CA ALA A 450 10.09 -25.55 16.46
C ALA A 450 10.70 -24.25 15.91
N LEU A 451 9.90 -23.26 15.51
CA LEU A 451 10.39 -21.96 15.05
C LEU A 451 11.16 -21.22 16.16
N ILE A 452 10.69 -21.32 17.41
CA ILE A 452 11.37 -20.72 18.57
C ILE A 452 12.67 -21.46 18.89
N ALA A 453 12.66 -22.79 18.88
CA ALA A 453 13.77 -23.62 19.35
C ALA A 453 14.88 -23.82 18.30
N GLU A 454 14.54 -23.89 17.02
CA GLU A 454 15.42 -24.35 15.94
C GLU A 454 15.71 -23.22 14.95
N LYS A 455 16.75 -22.42 15.22
CA LYS A 455 17.12 -21.26 14.38
C LYS A 455 17.34 -21.61 12.91
N GLU A 456 18.02 -22.73 12.62
CA GLU A 456 18.27 -23.16 11.24
C GLU A 456 16.97 -23.54 10.51
N PHE A 457 16.00 -24.11 11.23
CA PHE A 457 14.68 -24.39 10.66
C PHE A 457 13.92 -23.08 10.36
N ALA A 458 13.91 -22.12 11.29
CA ALA A 458 13.29 -20.81 11.07
C ALA A 458 13.91 -20.07 9.87
N LYS A 459 15.26 -20.09 9.77
CA LYS A 459 15.98 -19.50 8.64
C LYS A 459 15.64 -20.19 7.33
N ARG A 460 15.68 -21.53 7.29
CA ARG A 460 15.34 -22.28 6.07
C ARG A 460 13.91 -21.99 5.63
N ARG A 461 12.97 -21.94 6.57
CA ARG A 461 11.58 -21.57 6.29
C ARG A 461 11.48 -20.16 5.73
N ALA A 462 12.21 -19.19 6.28
CA ALA A 462 12.26 -17.82 5.77
C ALA A 462 12.75 -17.75 4.32
N GLU A 463 13.82 -18.48 3.97
CA GLU A 463 14.31 -18.59 2.59
C GLU A 463 13.21 -19.11 1.65
N ILE A 464 12.56 -20.22 2.01
CA ILE A 464 11.51 -20.84 1.20
C ILE A 464 10.31 -19.89 1.01
N MET A 465 9.83 -19.26 2.08
CA MET A 465 8.66 -18.37 2.03
C MET A 465 8.96 -17.10 1.24
N TYR A 466 10.17 -16.59 1.38
CA TYR A 466 10.62 -15.45 0.60
C TYR A 466 10.76 -15.80 -0.88
N ALA A 467 11.35 -16.95 -1.22
CA ALA A 467 11.42 -17.44 -2.60
C ALA A 467 10.03 -17.63 -3.20
N MET A 468 9.10 -18.25 -2.47
CA MET A 468 7.70 -18.38 -2.88
C MET A 468 7.06 -17.02 -3.18
N PHE A 469 7.31 -16.01 -2.35
CA PHE A 469 6.83 -14.65 -2.58
C PHE A 469 7.43 -14.02 -3.84
N LEU A 470 8.75 -14.14 -4.04
CA LEU A 470 9.43 -13.62 -5.23
C LEU A 470 8.91 -14.27 -6.51
N GLU A 471 8.80 -15.60 -6.55
CA GLU A 471 8.42 -16.32 -7.77
C GLU A 471 6.93 -16.24 -8.10
N ASN A 472 6.05 -16.18 -7.10
CA ASN A 472 4.60 -16.24 -7.32
C ASN A 472 3.89 -14.88 -7.23
N ILE A 473 4.51 -13.87 -6.60
CA ILE A 473 3.85 -12.60 -6.30
C ILE A 473 4.63 -11.43 -6.88
N GLU A 474 5.80 -11.12 -6.29
CA GLU A 474 6.56 -9.90 -6.66
C GLU A 474 7.07 -9.99 -8.10
N GLY A 475 7.71 -11.11 -8.46
CA GLY A 475 8.29 -11.33 -9.78
C GLY A 475 7.28 -11.18 -10.92
N PRO A 476 6.16 -11.92 -10.90
CA PRO A 476 5.09 -11.76 -11.88
C PRO A 476 4.51 -10.34 -11.94
N ALA A 477 4.27 -9.70 -10.78
CA ALA A 477 3.74 -8.33 -10.73
C ALA A 477 4.70 -7.32 -11.38
N ILE A 478 6.00 -7.45 -11.11
CA ILE A 478 7.00 -6.55 -11.67
C ILE A 478 7.18 -6.79 -13.17
N LYS A 479 7.21 -8.06 -13.62
CA LYS A 479 7.22 -8.40 -15.05
C LYS A 479 6.01 -7.81 -15.77
N ALA A 480 4.82 -7.89 -15.18
CA ALA A 480 3.59 -7.34 -15.74
C ALA A 480 3.62 -5.79 -15.82
N SER A 481 4.19 -5.13 -14.81
CA SER A 481 4.35 -3.66 -14.80
C SER A 481 5.47 -3.13 -15.72
N GLY A 482 6.32 -4.00 -16.26
CA GLY A 482 7.54 -3.60 -16.98
C GLY A 482 8.60 -2.93 -16.09
N GLY A 483 8.44 -3.02 -14.77
CA GLY A 483 9.33 -2.42 -13.77
C GLY A 483 10.69 -3.12 -13.67
N LYS A 484 11.64 -2.45 -13.03
CA LYS A 484 12.92 -3.03 -12.61
C LYS A 484 13.06 -2.85 -11.10
N ILE A 485 13.53 -3.89 -10.41
CA ILE A 485 13.86 -3.80 -8.99
C ILE A 485 15.20 -3.08 -8.82
N VAL A 486 15.25 -2.17 -7.86
CA VAL A 486 16.49 -1.50 -7.45
C VAL A 486 17.34 -2.48 -6.63
N GLY A 487 18.62 -2.62 -6.98
CA GLY A 487 19.61 -3.26 -6.11
C GLY A 487 19.60 -4.79 -6.03
N GLY A 488 18.78 -5.53 -6.80
CA GLY A 488 18.79 -6.99 -6.68
C GLY A 488 18.04 -7.77 -7.77
N SER A 489 18.21 -9.09 -7.69
CA SER A 489 17.58 -10.07 -8.57
C SER A 489 16.09 -10.22 -8.29
N LEU A 490 15.31 -10.45 -9.36
CA LEU A 490 13.92 -10.91 -9.30
C LEU A 490 13.84 -12.42 -8.99
N ALA A 491 14.93 -13.14 -9.22
CA ALA A 491 15.01 -14.58 -9.08
C ALA A 491 15.49 -14.95 -7.67
N SER A 492 15.01 -16.09 -7.19
CA SER A 492 15.43 -16.70 -5.92
C SER A 492 16.83 -17.33 -6.04
N ASP A 493 17.84 -16.51 -6.32
CA ASP A 493 19.24 -16.91 -6.57
C ASP A 493 19.99 -17.47 -5.34
N PHE A 494 19.34 -17.43 -4.17
CA PHE A 494 19.79 -18.02 -2.92
C PHE A 494 19.25 -19.44 -2.69
N ILE A 495 18.43 -19.98 -3.62
CA ILE A 495 18.00 -21.38 -3.62
C ILE A 495 18.78 -22.11 -4.72
N ASP A 496 19.75 -22.94 -4.33
CA ASP A 496 20.66 -23.62 -5.27
C ASP A 496 20.02 -24.84 -5.99
N ASP A 497 18.91 -25.37 -5.50
CA ASP A 497 18.28 -26.59 -6.03
C ASP A 497 17.18 -26.25 -7.05
N GLU A 498 17.47 -26.53 -8.32
CA GLU A 498 16.58 -26.28 -9.46
C GLU A 498 15.24 -27.00 -9.32
N LYS A 499 15.19 -28.18 -8.68
CA LYS A 499 13.92 -28.91 -8.47
C LYS A 499 13.02 -28.20 -7.46
N TYR A 500 13.61 -27.53 -6.48
CA TYR A 500 12.84 -26.72 -5.53
C TYR A 500 12.31 -25.46 -6.19
N LEU A 501 13.13 -24.78 -6.99
CA LEU A 501 12.70 -23.63 -7.78
C LEU A 501 11.57 -23.99 -8.75
N GLU A 502 11.68 -25.12 -9.45
CA GLU A 502 10.63 -25.61 -10.34
C GLU A 502 9.30 -25.83 -9.60
N LEU A 503 9.37 -26.41 -8.39
CA LEU A 503 8.18 -26.60 -7.56
C LEU A 503 7.60 -25.27 -7.04
N MET A 504 8.44 -24.25 -6.81
CA MET A 504 8.02 -22.92 -6.36
C MET A 504 7.41 -22.06 -7.47
N MET A 505 7.63 -22.37 -8.75
CA MET A 505 7.02 -21.64 -9.85
C MET A 505 5.52 -21.95 -10.01
N PRO A 506 4.68 -20.99 -10.42
CA PRO A 506 3.28 -21.26 -10.77
C PRO A 506 3.21 -22.33 -11.86
N LYS A 507 2.37 -23.36 -11.68
CA LYS A 507 2.12 -24.35 -12.73
C LYS A 507 1.50 -23.64 -13.93
N THR A 508 2.25 -23.51 -15.02
CA THR A 508 1.69 -23.08 -16.30
C THR A 508 0.65 -24.10 -16.71
N ARG A 509 -0.59 -23.66 -16.97
CA ARG A 509 -1.59 -24.56 -17.55
C ARG A 509 -1.00 -25.09 -18.87
N PRO A 510 -1.00 -26.41 -19.10
CA PRO A 510 -0.61 -26.92 -20.40
C PRO A 510 -1.55 -26.31 -21.45
N ASN A 511 -0.96 -25.65 -22.44
CA ASN A 511 -1.67 -25.10 -23.60
C ASN A 511 -2.32 -26.20 -24.43
#